data_AF-A0A7J0CEV9-F1
#
_entry.id   AF-A0A7J0CEV9-F1
#
_cell.length_a   1.000
_cell.length_b   1.000
_cell.length_c   1.000
_cell.angle_alpha   90.00
_cell.angle_beta   90.00
_cell.angle_gamma   90.00
#
_symmetry.space_group_name_H-M   'P 1'
#
loop_
_entity.id
_entity.type
_entity.pdbx_description
1 polymer ?
#
loop_
_entity_poly.entity_id
_entity_poly.type
_entity_poly.pdbx_seq_one_letter_code
_entity_poly.pdbx_strand_id
1 'polypeptide(L)'
;MLAGAEERMGISLPQDLRAWLLQNNLDLPEEDVDDEVACCGFAGFPDEGSFFLGIRAMEKLHANHPLSGGGEWREEWIPFLSDQDGWMGQFIDATDGRIGRWVVGEPTITGEYASLAHYFDSVAEMLTRIGAGDHPVCSVAEGRLVWS
;
A
#
# COMPACT_ATOMS: atom_id res chain seq x y z
N MET A 1 -11.44 10.88 11.44
CA MET A 1 -11.27 9.70 10.57
C MET A 1 -10.00 8.96 10.94
N LEU A 2 -8.80 9.51 10.66
CA LEU A 2 -7.52 8.86 10.98
C LEU A 2 -7.36 8.51 12.47
N ALA A 3 -7.62 9.45 13.39
CA ALA A 3 -7.52 9.19 14.83
C ALA A 3 -8.42 8.05 15.32
N GLY A 4 -9.59 7.87 14.71
CA GLY A 4 -10.48 6.75 15.05
C GLY A 4 -9.97 5.42 14.49
N ALA A 5 -9.31 5.43 13.34
CA ALA A 5 -8.66 4.25 12.79
C ALA A 5 -7.41 3.87 13.61
N GLU A 6 -6.60 4.85 14.03
CA GLU A 6 -5.48 4.66 14.97
C GLU A 6 -5.93 4.00 16.27
N GLU A 7 -7.06 4.46 16.83
CA GLU A 7 -7.67 3.86 18.02
C GLU A 7 -8.12 2.40 17.78
N ARG A 8 -8.75 2.12 16.64
CA ARG A 8 -9.23 0.76 16.30
C ARG A 8 -8.10 -0.22 15.97
N MET A 9 -7.05 0.24 15.31
CA MET A 9 -5.85 -0.55 15.02
C MET A 9 -4.92 -0.68 16.23
N GLY A 10 -5.13 0.12 17.28
CA GLY A 10 -4.27 0.14 18.48
C GLY A 10 -2.88 0.70 18.24
N ILE A 11 -2.67 1.41 17.12
CA ILE A 11 -1.36 1.91 16.69
C ILE A 11 -1.45 3.33 16.15
N SER A 12 -0.46 4.15 16.46
CA SER A 12 -0.33 5.49 15.88
C SER A 12 0.27 5.41 14.48
N LEU A 13 -0.32 6.10 13.52
CA LEU A 13 0.24 6.20 12.18
C LEU A 13 1.54 7.02 12.22
N PRO A 14 2.61 6.57 11.53
CA PRO A 14 3.78 7.40 11.29
C PRO A 14 3.40 8.76 10.68
N GLN A 15 4.11 9.81 11.07
CA GLN A 15 3.78 11.19 10.70
C GLN A 15 3.65 11.38 9.18
N ASP A 16 4.55 10.77 8.40
CA ASP A 16 4.55 10.88 6.94
C ASP A 16 3.33 10.20 6.32
N LEU A 17 2.95 9.01 6.81
CA LEU A 17 1.74 8.30 6.37
C LEU A 17 0.49 9.13 6.69
N ARG A 18 0.43 9.69 7.90
CA ARG A 18 -0.68 10.55 8.31
C ARG A 18 -0.80 11.79 7.43
N ALA A 19 0.33 12.44 7.10
CA ALA A 19 0.36 13.60 6.22
C ALA A 19 -0.12 13.24 4.80
N TRP A 20 0.35 12.10 4.27
CA TRP A 20 -0.04 11.61 2.96
C TRP A 20 -1.55 11.32 2.85
N LEU A 21 -2.12 10.62 3.83
CA LEU A 21 -3.56 10.31 3.88
C LEU A 21 -4.45 11.55 4.09
N LEU A 22 -3.95 12.57 4.80
CA LEU A 22 -4.67 13.85 4.92
C LEU A 22 -4.74 14.61 3.60
N GLN A 23 -3.72 14.46 2.75
CA GLN A 23 -3.67 15.11 1.45
C GLN A 23 -4.37 14.28 0.36
N ASN A 24 -4.36 12.95 0.48
CA ASN A 24 -4.91 12.02 -0.50
C ASN A 24 -5.89 11.10 0.20
N ASN A 25 -7.19 11.40 0.08
CA ASN A 25 -8.20 10.45 0.52
C ASN A 25 -8.27 9.32 -0.51
N LEU A 26 -7.64 8.19 -0.19
CA LEU A 26 -7.57 7.02 -1.05
C LEU A 26 -8.71 6.03 -0.80
N ASP A 27 -9.64 6.34 0.11
CA ASP A 27 -10.82 5.52 0.28
C ASP A 27 -11.73 5.64 -0.95
N LEU A 28 -12.18 4.49 -1.44
CA LEU A 28 -13.26 4.45 -2.42
C LEU A 28 -14.57 5.00 -1.81
N PRO A 29 -15.45 5.58 -2.64
CA PRO A 29 -16.85 5.80 -2.28
C PRO A 29 -17.50 4.48 -1.81
N GLU A 30 -18.43 4.56 -0.85
CA GLU A 30 -19.07 3.34 -0.29
C GLU A 30 -19.79 2.50 -1.36
N GLU A 31 -20.30 3.12 -2.42
CA GLU A 31 -20.94 2.46 -3.55
C GLU A 31 -19.98 1.70 -4.47
N ASP A 32 -18.68 2.06 -4.42
CA ASP A 32 -17.61 1.45 -5.22
C ASP A 32 -16.80 0.42 -4.41
N VAL A 33 -17.09 0.25 -3.12
CA VAL A 33 -16.48 -0.77 -2.28
C VAL A 33 -17.09 -2.12 -2.62
N ASP A 34 -16.24 -3.06 -3.03
CA ASP A 34 -16.61 -4.46 -3.16
C ASP A 34 -16.34 -5.19 -1.84
N ASP A 35 -17.39 -5.70 -1.20
CA ASP A 35 -17.28 -6.43 0.05
C ASP A 35 -16.73 -7.85 -0.13
N GLU A 36 -16.73 -8.38 -1.36
CA GLU A 36 -16.25 -9.72 -1.69
C GLU A 36 -14.71 -9.79 -1.78
N VAL A 37 -14.03 -8.63 -1.83
CA VAL A 37 -12.56 -8.54 -1.95
C VAL A 37 -11.89 -8.19 -0.63
N ALA A 38 -10.63 -8.62 -0.47
CA ALA A 38 -9.87 -8.33 0.74
C ALA A 38 -9.55 -6.84 0.83
N CYS A 39 -9.08 -6.26 -0.27
CA CYS A 39 -8.71 -4.86 -0.39
C CYS A 39 -9.34 -4.24 -1.64
N CYS A 40 -9.64 -2.94 -1.55
CA CYS A 40 -10.13 -2.15 -2.68
C CYS A 40 -9.45 -0.77 -2.68
N GLY A 41 -9.25 -0.23 -3.89
CA GLY A 41 -8.59 1.05 -4.10
C GLY A 41 -8.51 1.39 -5.58
N PHE A 42 -7.80 2.48 -5.89
CA PHE A 42 -7.58 2.89 -7.27
C PHE A 42 -6.48 2.05 -7.92
N ALA A 43 -6.88 0.98 -8.63
CA ALA A 43 -5.98 0.05 -9.30
C ALA A 43 -5.11 0.71 -10.39
N GLY A 44 -3.98 0.08 -10.68
CA GLY A 44 -3.07 0.47 -11.76
C GLY A 44 -1.92 1.38 -11.34
N PHE A 45 -1.67 1.54 -10.04
CA PHE A 45 -0.53 2.28 -9.50
C PHE A 45 -0.18 1.85 -8.06
N PRO A 46 1.08 1.51 -7.75
CA PRO A 46 2.29 1.74 -8.56
C PRO A 46 2.54 0.69 -9.65
N ASP A 47 1.77 -0.38 -9.72
CA ASP A 47 1.87 -1.44 -10.73
C ASP A 47 0.47 -1.85 -11.23
N GLU A 48 0.39 -2.88 -12.08
CA GLU A 48 -0.87 -3.34 -12.66
C GLU A 48 -1.87 -3.86 -11.62
N GLY A 49 -1.39 -4.56 -10.60
CA GLY A 49 -2.22 -5.36 -9.69
C GLY A 49 -2.41 -4.75 -8.29
N SER A 50 -1.55 -3.80 -7.93
CA SER A 50 -1.55 -3.18 -6.61
C SER A 50 -2.18 -1.79 -6.61
N PHE A 51 -2.63 -1.37 -5.44
CA PHE A 51 -3.10 -0.02 -5.19
C PHE A 51 -2.69 0.46 -3.80
N PHE A 52 -2.52 1.78 -3.68
CA PHE A 52 -2.39 2.42 -2.39
C PHE A 52 -3.70 2.36 -1.61
N LEU A 53 -3.60 1.98 -0.35
CA LEU A 53 -4.75 1.75 0.50
C LEU A 53 -5.27 3.06 1.10
N GLY A 54 -6.59 3.24 1.06
CA GLY A 54 -7.29 4.18 1.93
C GLY A 54 -7.32 3.69 3.37
N ILE A 55 -7.56 4.60 4.32
CA ILE A 55 -7.53 4.27 5.76
C ILE A 55 -8.52 3.15 6.13
N ARG A 56 -9.67 3.06 5.44
CA ARG A 56 -10.65 1.98 5.66
C ARG A 56 -10.11 0.62 5.23
N ALA A 57 -9.43 0.57 4.09
CA ALA A 57 -8.80 -0.66 3.58
C ALA A 57 -7.59 -1.06 4.44
N MET A 58 -6.77 -0.09 4.87
CA MET A 58 -5.66 -0.31 5.80
C MET A 58 -6.15 -0.95 7.10
N GLU A 59 -7.23 -0.40 7.69
CA GLU A 59 -7.81 -0.93 8.92
C GLU A 59 -8.35 -2.36 8.72
N LYS A 60 -9.09 -2.60 7.63
CA LYS A 60 -9.61 -3.94 7.30
C LYS A 60 -8.49 -4.97 7.16
N LEU A 61 -7.41 -4.62 6.45
CA LEU A 61 -6.29 -5.53 6.23
C LEU A 61 -5.43 -5.71 7.49
N HIS A 62 -5.22 -4.66 8.27
CA HIS A 62 -4.52 -4.72 9.56
C HIS A 62 -5.22 -5.65 10.55
N ALA A 63 -6.56 -5.54 10.65
CA ALA A 63 -7.37 -6.35 11.55
C ALA A 63 -7.50 -7.83 11.14
N ASN A 64 -7.55 -8.11 9.84
CA ASN A 64 -7.66 -9.49 9.34
C ASN A 64 -6.29 -10.18 9.21
N HIS A 65 -5.21 -9.41 9.33
CA HIS A 65 -3.86 -9.76 8.88
C HIS A 65 -3.87 -10.14 7.38
N PRO A 66 -2.74 -10.15 6.66
CA PRO A 66 -2.71 -10.73 5.31
C PRO A 66 -3.01 -12.24 5.42
N LEU A 67 -4.30 -12.56 5.27
CA LEU A 67 -4.94 -13.87 5.23
C LEU A 67 -4.07 -15.04 5.75
N SER A 68 -3.80 -15.04 7.06
CA SER A 68 -3.47 -16.24 7.86
C SER A 68 -2.45 -17.25 7.29
N GLY A 69 -1.46 -16.79 6.51
CA GLY A 69 -0.51 -17.65 5.78
C GLY A 69 0.95 -17.63 6.25
N GLY A 70 1.32 -16.75 7.19
CA GLY A 70 2.69 -16.69 7.71
C GLY A 70 2.72 -16.13 9.12
N GLY A 71 3.29 -16.88 10.06
CA GLY A 71 3.43 -16.48 11.48
C GLY A 71 4.37 -15.30 11.74
N GLU A 72 4.65 -14.48 10.72
CA GLU A 72 5.58 -13.35 10.75
C GLU A 72 4.87 -11.99 10.84
N TRP A 73 3.56 -11.89 10.60
CA TRP A 73 2.86 -10.61 10.72
C TRP A 73 2.90 -10.07 12.14
N ARG A 74 3.15 -8.77 12.28
CA ARG A 74 3.27 -8.08 13.56
C ARG A 74 2.24 -6.97 13.70
N GLU A 75 1.78 -6.74 14.92
CA GLU A 75 0.80 -5.69 15.23
C GLU A 75 1.32 -4.30 14.83
N GLU A 76 2.64 -4.11 14.84
CA GLU A 76 3.26 -2.83 14.48
C GLU A 76 3.33 -2.53 12.98
N TRP A 77 2.97 -3.50 12.14
CA TRP A 77 3.07 -3.36 10.69
C TRP A 77 1.76 -2.82 10.11
N ILE A 78 1.84 -1.62 9.54
CA ILE A 78 0.69 -0.92 8.97
C ILE A 78 0.72 -1.11 7.45
N PRO A 79 -0.22 -1.84 6.84
CA PRO A 79 -0.25 -1.98 5.39
C PRO A 79 -0.59 -0.63 4.75
N PHE A 80 0.03 -0.31 3.62
CA PHE A 80 -0.29 0.90 2.86
C PHE A 80 -0.42 0.69 1.36
N LEU A 81 -0.04 -0.50 0.88
CA LEU A 81 -0.18 -0.95 -0.48
C LEU A 81 -0.53 -2.42 -0.45
N SER A 82 -1.48 -2.85 -1.29
CA SER A 82 -1.84 -4.25 -1.46
C SER A 82 -2.39 -4.52 -2.85
N ASP A 83 -2.33 -5.78 -3.26
CA ASP A 83 -3.23 -6.31 -4.29
C ASP A 83 -4.66 -6.47 -3.78
N GLN A 84 -5.59 -6.76 -4.69
CA GLN A 84 -7.02 -6.93 -4.40
C GLN A 84 -7.30 -8.06 -3.38
N ASP A 85 -6.51 -9.13 -3.46
CA ASP A 85 -6.68 -10.33 -2.64
C ASP A 85 -5.99 -10.23 -1.26
N GLY A 86 -5.17 -9.20 -1.01
CA GLY A 86 -4.40 -9.10 0.23
C GLY A 86 -3.23 -10.09 0.30
N TRP A 87 -2.88 -10.73 -0.81
CA TRP A 87 -1.85 -11.76 -0.86
C TRP A 87 -0.45 -11.18 -0.94
N MET A 88 -0.31 -9.98 -1.48
CA MET A 88 0.96 -9.27 -1.48
C MET A 88 0.77 -7.78 -1.26
N GLY A 89 1.80 -7.15 -0.75
CA GLY A 89 1.81 -5.72 -0.57
C GLY A 89 2.98 -5.23 0.25
N GLN A 90 2.90 -3.98 0.66
CA GLN A 90 3.91 -3.33 1.49
C GLN A 90 3.33 -2.70 2.75
N PHE A 91 4.11 -2.80 3.82
CA PHE A 91 3.77 -2.28 5.14
C PHE A 91 4.82 -1.30 5.62
N ILE A 92 4.41 -0.39 6.49
CA ILE A 92 5.31 0.44 7.29
C ILE A 92 5.44 -0.20 8.66
N ASP A 93 6.66 -0.49 9.10
CA ASP A 93 6.93 -0.87 10.48
C ASP A 93 6.85 0.39 11.35
N ALA A 94 5.83 0.50 12.19
CA ALA A 94 5.63 1.69 13.02
C ALA A 94 6.71 1.85 14.11
N THR A 95 7.52 0.83 14.38
CA THR A 95 8.59 0.91 15.37
C THR A 95 9.78 1.74 14.90
N ASP A 96 10.12 1.69 13.61
CA ASP A 96 11.28 2.38 13.04
C ASP A 96 10.98 3.18 11.76
N GLY A 97 9.76 3.09 11.23
CA GLY A 97 9.28 3.80 10.05
C GLY A 97 9.75 3.21 8.71
N ARG A 98 10.44 2.06 8.71
CA ARG A 98 10.89 1.40 7.49
C ARG A 98 9.77 0.69 6.77
N ILE A 99 9.93 0.49 5.47
CA ILE A 99 8.97 -0.26 4.66
C ILE A 99 9.45 -1.69 4.48
N GLY A 100 8.55 -2.63 4.68
CA GLY A 100 8.72 -4.03 4.30
C GLY A 100 7.68 -4.47 3.27
N ARG A 101 7.84 -5.71 2.81
CA ARG A 101 6.98 -6.34 1.81
C ARG A 101 6.58 -7.73 2.28
N TRP A 102 5.32 -8.08 2.08
CA TRP A 102 4.83 -9.45 2.28
C TRP A 102 4.37 -10.04 0.96
N VAL A 103 4.49 -11.36 0.85
CA VAL A 103 3.84 -12.18 -0.16
C VAL A 103 3.42 -13.48 0.53
N VAL A 104 2.16 -13.87 0.42
CA VAL A 104 1.65 -15.10 1.02
C VAL A 104 2.44 -16.29 0.47
N GLY A 105 3.02 -17.08 1.40
CA GLY A 105 3.85 -18.24 1.06
C GLY A 105 5.34 -17.93 0.87
N GLU A 106 5.76 -16.67 0.93
CA GLU A 106 7.17 -16.26 0.92
C GLU A 106 7.59 -15.65 2.28
N PRO A 107 8.89 -15.67 2.62
CA PRO A 107 9.40 -14.97 3.79
C PRO A 107 9.17 -13.45 3.67
N THR A 108 8.78 -12.82 4.77
CA THR A 108 8.56 -11.38 4.82
C THR A 108 9.89 -10.63 4.70
N ILE A 109 9.94 -9.62 3.84
CA ILE A 109 11.09 -8.72 3.74
C ILE A 109 10.85 -7.52 4.66
N THR A 110 11.78 -7.25 5.56
CA THR A 110 11.78 -6.05 6.41
C THR A 110 12.86 -5.09 5.95
N GLY A 111 12.58 -3.78 6.03
CA GLY A 111 13.56 -2.75 5.68
C GLY A 111 13.94 -2.67 4.20
N GLU A 112 13.01 -3.00 3.30
CA GLU A 112 13.17 -2.83 1.85
C GLU A 112 13.40 -1.36 1.47
N TYR A 113 12.69 -0.43 2.12
CA TYR A 113 12.96 1.01 2.02
C TYR A 113 13.21 1.61 3.40
N ALA A 114 14.10 2.60 3.44
CA ALA A 114 14.49 3.28 4.67
C ALA A 114 13.35 4.11 5.30
N SER A 115 12.37 4.55 4.50
CA SER A 115 11.22 5.33 4.93
C SER A 115 10.15 5.37 3.82
N LEU A 116 8.96 5.88 4.17
CA LEU A 116 7.90 6.17 3.19
C LEU A 116 8.34 7.19 2.12
N ALA A 117 9.13 8.19 2.50
CA ALA A 117 9.70 9.15 1.55
C ALA A 117 10.63 8.46 0.54
N HIS A 118 11.52 7.57 1.00
CA HIS A 118 12.42 6.82 0.13
C HIS A 118 11.67 5.92 -0.86
N TYR A 119 10.54 5.36 -0.43
CA TYR A 119 9.65 4.63 -1.32
C TYR A 119 8.97 5.54 -2.35
N PHE A 120 8.46 6.72 -1.96
CA PHE A 120 7.88 7.64 -2.95
C PHE A 120 8.92 8.20 -3.93
N ASP A 121 10.16 8.39 -3.50
CA ASP A 121 11.25 8.75 -4.40
C ASP A 121 11.51 7.65 -5.45
N SER A 122 11.48 6.36 -5.07
CA SER A 122 11.63 5.26 -6.03
C SER A 122 10.45 5.18 -7.01
N VAL A 123 9.23 5.43 -6.54
CA VAL A 123 8.04 5.51 -7.40
C VAL A 123 8.13 6.70 -8.36
N ALA A 124 8.61 7.86 -7.90
CA ALA A 124 8.81 9.03 -8.74
C ALA A 124 9.90 8.82 -9.80
N GLU A 125 10.98 8.12 -9.45
CA GLU A 125 12.03 7.70 -10.38
C GLU A 125 11.47 6.74 -11.44
N MET A 126 10.68 5.75 -11.03
CA MET A 126 10.00 4.82 -11.94
C MET A 126 9.09 5.58 -12.92
N LEU A 127 8.26 6.50 -12.44
CA LEU A 127 7.40 7.34 -13.28
C LEU A 127 8.20 8.21 -14.26
N THR A 128 9.34 8.74 -13.83
CA THR A 128 10.25 9.52 -14.70
C THR A 128 10.78 8.65 -15.84
N ARG A 129 11.17 7.41 -15.54
CA ARG A 129 11.63 6.44 -16.54
C ARG A 129 10.52 6.03 -17.50
N ILE A 130 9.31 5.80 -17.00
CA ILE A 130 8.12 5.52 -17.85
C ILE A 130 7.86 6.68 -18.81
N GLY A 131 7.89 7.92 -18.30
CA GLY A 131 7.71 9.12 -19.13
C GLY A 131 8.80 9.31 -20.19
N ALA A 132 10.02 8.80 -19.93
CA ALA A 132 11.12 8.79 -20.89
C ALA A 132 11.06 7.61 -21.89
N GLY A 133 10.13 6.66 -21.72
CA GLY A 133 10.07 5.43 -22.51
C GLY A 133 11.15 4.40 -22.15
N ASP A 134 11.77 4.52 -20.97
CA ASP A 134 12.84 3.65 -20.45
C ASP A 134 12.34 2.76 -19.30
N HIS A 135 11.11 2.26 -19.45
CA HIS A 135 10.52 1.29 -18.53
C HIS A 135 9.98 0.08 -19.32
N PRO A 136 10.41 -1.14 -19.00
CA PRO A 136 10.18 -2.30 -19.86
C PRO A 136 8.72 -2.80 -19.88
N VAL A 137 7.95 -2.49 -18.83
CA VAL A 137 6.62 -3.08 -18.58
C VAL A 137 5.51 -2.03 -18.41
N CYS A 138 5.82 -0.75 -18.63
CA CYS A 138 4.81 0.31 -18.52
C CYS A 138 5.11 1.44 -19.50
N SER A 139 4.05 1.98 -20.09
CA SER A 139 4.12 3.13 -20.99
C SER A 139 2.98 4.10 -20.71
N VAL A 140 3.09 5.32 -21.25
CA VAL A 140 2.00 6.29 -21.23
C VAL A 140 1.23 6.22 -22.54
N ALA A 141 -0.04 5.84 -22.48
CA ALA A 141 -0.96 5.88 -23.61
C ALA A 141 -2.16 6.77 -23.27
N GLU A 142 -2.46 7.77 -24.10
CA GLU A 142 -3.58 8.70 -23.91
C GLU A 142 -3.60 9.38 -22.52
N GLY A 143 -2.41 9.66 -21.96
CA GLY A 143 -2.26 10.28 -20.64
C GLY A 143 -2.50 9.33 -19.45
N ARG A 144 -2.59 8.02 -19.70
CA ARG A 144 -2.77 6.98 -18.69
C ARG A 144 -1.55 6.06 -18.65
N LEU A 145 -1.26 5.51 -17.47
CA LEU A 145 -0.32 4.41 -17.33
C LEU A 145 -0.96 3.14 -17.91
N VAL A 146 -0.22 2.44 -18.77
CA VAL A 146 -0.61 1.16 -19.35
C VAL A 146 0.51 0.15 -19.08
N TRP A 147 0.16 -0.88 -18.33
CA TRP A 147 1.02 -2.01 -17.99
C TRP A 147 0.97 -3.06 -19.11
N SER A 148 2.10 -3.74 -19.38
CA SER A 148 2.32 -4.64 -20.53
C SER A 148 2.69 -6.05 -20.13
#